data_AF-A0A227JJ19-F1
#
_entry.id   AF-A0A227JJ19-F1
#
_cell.length_a   1.000
_cell.length_b   1.000
_cell.length_c   1.000
_cell.angle_alpha   90.00
_cell.angle_beta   90.00
_cell.angle_gamma   90.00
#
_symmetry.space_group_name_H-M   'P 1'
#
loop_
_entity.id
_entity.type
_entity.pdbx_description
1 polymer ?
#
loop_
_entity_poly.entity_id
_entity_poly.type
_entity_poly.pdbx_seq_one_letter_code
_entity_poly.pdbx_strand_id
1 'polypeptide(L)'
;MAAVQHRIDPMHAQSEFLSSLQRQSQHAFQRSGVVLQGEADWQESILSAFLQTQTTQRWFCVGDWSFESAFCVGMKQGNRLLGRECDVLLFDARKEFDANSFTAAIGSLVGGG
;
A
#
# COMPACT_ATOMS: atom_id res chain seq x y z
N MET A 1 17.37 -26.96 -27.70
CA MET A 1 17.31 -26.51 -26.29
C MET A 1 17.08 -25.01 -26.31
N ALA A 2 15.82 -24.58 -26.20
CA ALA A 2 15.49 -23.15 -26.11
C ALA A 2 15.58 -22.75 -24.64
N ALA A 3 16.41 -21.76 -24.33
CA ALA A 3 16.44 -21.14 -23.01
C ALA A 3 15.07 -20.51 -22.76
N VAL A 4 14.36 -21.02 -21.76
CA VAL A 4 13.18 -20.35 -21.20
C VAL A 4 13.72 -19.09 -20.54
N GLN A 5 13.71 -17.99 -21.29
CA GLN A 5 13.95 -16.67 -20.75
C GLN A 5 12.79 -16.38 -19.79
N HIS A 6 12.99 -16.68 -18.51
CA HIS A 6 12.10 -16.25 -17.45
C HIS A 6 12.28 -14.73 -17.31
N ARG A 7 11.65 -13.99 -18.21
CA ARG A 7 11.51 -12.55 -18.10
C ARG A 7 10.55 -12.36 -16.94
N ILE A 8 11.07 -12.12 -15.75
CA ILE A 8 10.26 -11.62 -14.65
C ILE A 8 9.70 -10.29 -15.17
N ASP A 9 8.42 -10.25 -15.49
CA ASP A 9 7.77 -9.00 -15.86
C ASP A 9 8.00 -8.04 -14.68
N PRO A 10 8.54 -6.84 -14.91
CA PRO A 10 8.99 -5.96 -13.83
C PRO A 10 7.89 -5.74 -12.78
N MET A 11 6.64 -5.62 -13.22
CA MET A 11 5.43 -5.48 -12.39
C MET A 11 5.30 -6.58 -11.33
N HIS A 12 5.58 -7.84 -11.69
CA HIS A 12 5.54 -8.97 -10.75
C HIS A 12 6.66 -8.87 -9.70
N ALA A 13 7.86 -8.47 -10.11
CA ALA A 13 8.99 -8.31 -9.17
C ALA A 13 8.72 -7.24 -8.10
N GLN A 14 8.08 -6.12 -8.47
CA GLN A 14 7.76 -5.07 -7.51
C GLN A 14 6.66 -5.50 -6.53
N SER A 15 5.61 -6.16 -7.01
CA SER A 15 4.58 -6.71 -6.14
C SER A 15 5.14 -7.75 -5.16
N GLU A 16 6.00 -8.66 -5.63
CA GLU A 16 6.67 -9.66 -4.78
C GLU A 16 7.57 -9.00 -3.73
N PHE A 17 8.28 -7.93 -4.09
CA PHE A 17 9.06 -7.14 -3.15
C PHE A 17 8.17 -6.56 -2.05
N LEU A 18 7.03 -5.95 -2.39
CA LEU A 18 6.08 -5.41 -1.40
C LEU A 18 5.56 -6.50 -0.45
N SER A 19 5.18 -7.67 -0.98
CA SER A 19 4.73 -8.81 -0.15
C SER A 19 5.84 -9.35 0.74
N SER A 20 7.09 -9.36 0.26
CA SER A 20 8.24 -9.75 1.08
C SER A 20 8.53 -8.75 2.19
N LEU A 21 8.50 -7.46 1.88
CA LEU A 21 8.74 -6.39 2.85
C LEU A 21 7.67 -6.45 3.95
N GLN A 22 6.40 -6.54 3.58
CA GLN A 22 5.30 -6.63 4.54
C GLN A 22 5.45 -7.81 5.51
N ARG A 23 5.82 -9.01 5.02
CA ARG A 23 6.09 -10.15 5.90
C ARG A 23 7.23 -9.85 6.89
N GLN A 24 8.29 -9.20 6.41
CA GLN A 24 9.41 -8.81 7.26
C GLN A 24 8.99 -7.80 8.33
N SER A 25 8.22 -6.78 7.94
CA SER A 25 7.65 -5.77 8.84
C SER A 25 6.81 -6.44 9.94
N GLN A 26 5.91 -7.35 9.56
CA GLN A 26 5.08 -8.14 10.49
C GLN A 26 5.92 -8.93 11.49
N HIS A 27 6.95 -9.64 11.03
CA HIS A 27 7.83 -10.40 11.91
C HIS A 27 8.67 -9.51 12.86
N ALA A 28 9.09 -8.33 12.39
CA ALA A 28 9.88 -7.39 13.17
C ALA A 28 9.04 -6.48 14.07
N PHE A 29 7.71 -6.49 13.91
CA PHE A 29 6.78 -5.55 14.53
C PHE A 29 7.14 -4.07 14.24
N GLN A 30 7.66 -3.82 13.04
CA GLN A 30 8.12 -2.51 12.58
C GLN A 30 7.23 -1.99 11.47
N ARG A 31 6.99 -0.67 11.43
CA ARG A 31 6.28 -0.03 10.33
C ARG A 31 7.24 0.23 9.17
N SER A 32 6.86 -0.11 7.95
CA SER A 32 7.69 0.10 6.77
C SER A 32 6.99 0.98 5.73
N GLY A 33 7.63 2.09 5.37
CA GLY A 33 7.12 3.00 4.35
C GLY A 33 7.73 2.70 2.98
N VAL A 34 6.91 2.65 1.95
CA VAL A 34 7.34 2.57 0.54
C VAL A 34 6.71 3.71 -0.24
N VAL A 35 7.51 4.37 -1.07
CA VAL A 35 7.04 5.39 -2.00
C VAL A 35 7.07 4.81 -3.42
N LEU A 36 5.92 4.77 -4.08
CA LEU A 36 5.81 4.43 -5.49
C LEU A 36 5.80 5.72 -6.30
N GLN A 37 6.84 5.95 -7.09
CA GLN A 37 6.96 7.14 -7.94
C GLN A 37 7.19 6.72 -9.39
N GLY A 38 6.27 7.12 -10.27
CA GLY A 38 6.29 6.76 -11.68
C GLY A 38 4.98 7.13 -12.37
N GLU A 39 4.72 6.55 -13.54
CA GLU A 39 3.47 6.74 -14.26
C GLU A 39 2.26 6.18 -13.48
N ALA A 40 1.08 6.81 -13.63
CA ALA A 40 -0.12 6.43 -12.87
C ALA A 40 -0.52 4.97 -13.13
N ASP A 41 -0.58 4.57 -14.41
CA ASP A 41 -0.91 3.21 -14.82
C ASP A 41 0.06 2.18 -14.25
N TRP A 42 1.34 2.53 -14.16
CA TRP A 42 2.38 1.68 -13.55
C TRP A 42 2.14 1.52 -12.04
N GLN A 43 1.86 2.60 -11.32
CA GLN A 43 1.55 2.54 -9.88
C GLN A 43 0.30 1.69 -9.61
N GLU A 44 -0.76 1.90 -10.40
CA GLU A 44 -2.01 1.16 -10.31
C GLU A 44 -1.83 -0.32 -10.58
N SER A 45 -0.96 -0.66 -11.54
CA SER A 45 -0.68 -2.05 -11.86
C SER A 45 0.07 -2.79 -10.74
N ILE A 46 1.06 -2.14 -10.11
CA ILE A 46 1.81 -2.72 -8.98
C ILE A 46 0.87 -2.92 -7.79
N LEU A 47 0.05 -1.91 -7.47
CA LEU A 47 -0.86 -1.99 -6.34
C LEU A 47 -1.97 -3.00 -6.56
N SER A 48 -2.47 -3.13 -7.79
CA SER A 48 -3.44 -4.17 -8.14
C SER A 48 -2.85 -5.57 -7.98
N ALA A 49 -1.63 -5.79 -8.46
CA ALA A 49 -0.92 -7.05 -8.26
C ALA A 49 -0.67 -7.33 -6.77
N PHE A 50 -0.24 -6.32 -6.01
CA PHE A 50 0.02 -6.46 -4.58
C PHE A 50 -1.26 -6.78 -3.81
N LEU A 51 -2.36 -6.06 -4.07
CA LEU A 51 -3.67 -6.30 -3.45
C LEU A 51 -4.17 -7.72 -3.68
N GLN A 52 -3.97 -8.29 -4.88
CA GLN A 52 -4.36 -9.68 -5.18
C GLN A 52 -3.62 -10.71 -4.34
N THR A 53 -2.43 -10.38 -3.82
CA THR A 53 -1.67 -11.27 -2.91
C THR A 53 -2.12 -11.15 -1.45
N GLN A 54 -2.93 -10.14 -1.10
CA GLN A 54 -3.36 -9.85 0.27
C GLN A 54 -4.81 -10.27 0.49
N THR A 55 -5.03 -11.25 1.37
CA THR A 55 -6.37 -11.83 1.60
C THR A 55 -6.90 -11.61 3.01
N THR A 56 -6.04 -11.25 3.98
CA THR A 56 -6.42 -11.18 5.40
C THR A 56 -6.18 -9.80 6.02
N GLN A 57 -5.46 -8.93 5.32
CA GLN A 57 -5.02 -7.64 5.81
C GLN A 57 -6.15 -6.61 5.77
N ARG A 58 -6.23 -5.78 6.80
CA ARG A 58 -7.13 -4.62 6.85
C ARG A 58 -6.46 -3.46 6.13
N TRP A 59 -7.08 -3.02 5.04
CA TRP A 59 -6.58 -1.93 4.22
C TRP A 59 -7.30 -0.64 4.52
N PHE A 60 -6.54 0.42 4.80
CA PHE A 60 -7.03 1.80 4.77
C PHE A 60 -6.47 2.52 3.55
N CYS A 61 -7.27 3.41 2.98
CA CYS A 61 -6.82 4.27 1.89
C CYS A 61 -7.21 5.73 2.10
N VAL A 62 -6.33 6.65 1.70
CA VAL A 62 -6.53 8.10 1.80
C VAL A 62 -6.29 8.73 0.43
N GLY A 63 -7.24 9.54 -0.04
CA GLY A 63 -7.14 10.26 -1.31
C GLY A 63 -8.11 9.72 -2.36
N ASP A 64 -7.66 9.70 -3.63
CA ASP A 64 -8.51 9.41 -4.79
C ASP A 64 -8.47 7.94 -5.22
N TRP A 65 -7.93 7.05 -4.39
CA TRP A 65 -8.03 5.61 -4.60
C TRP A 65 -9.32 5.06 -3.98
N SER A 66 -9.86 4.02 -4.61
CA SER A 66 -10.93 3.21 -4.01
C SER A 66 -10.72 1.74 -4.36
N PHE A 67 -10.85 0.89 -3.35
CA PHE A 67 -10.85 -0.57 -3.50
C PHE A 67 -12.06 -1.10 -2.74
N GLU A 68 -12.68 -2.16 -3.25
CA GLU A 68 -13.88 -2.75 -2.64
C GLU A 68 -13.61 -3.29 -1.23
N SER A 69 -12.39 -3.76 -0.97
CA SER A 69 -11.96 -4.35 0.31
C SER A 69 -11.29 -3.38 1.28
N ALA A 70 -11.18 -2.09 0.95
CA ALA A 70 -10.47 -1.09 1.76
C ALA A 70 -11.41 -0.04 2.36
N PHE A 71 -11.10 0.42 3.57
CA PHE A 71 -11.76 1.59 4.14
C PHE A 71 -11.09 2.87 3.61
N CYS A 72 -11.77 3.53 2.67
CA CYS A 72 -11.24 4.67 1.95
C CYS A 72 -11.86 5.99 2.41
N VAL A 73 -11.01 7.01 2.60
CA VAL A 73 -11.42 8.37 2.97
C VAL A 73 -10.76 9.39 2.06
N GLY A 74 -11.38 10.56 1.90
CA GLY A 74 -10.80 11.63 1.09
C GLY A 74 -9.52 12.23 1.70
N MET A 75 -8.73 12.93 0.89
CA MET A 75 -7.43 13.51 1.27
C MET A 75 -7.46 14.35 2.56
N LYS A 76 -8.55 15.08 2.84
CA LYS A 76 -8.70 15.93 4.04
C LYS A 76 -9.47 15.27 5.19
N GLN A 77 -9.64 13.95 5.13
CA GLN A 77 -10.46 13.17 6.06
C GLN A 77 -9.66 12.09 6.79
N GLY A 78 -8.32 12.19 6.83
CA GLY A 78 -7.48 11.21 7.52
C GLY A 78 -7.80 11.06 9.01
N ASN A 79 -8.37 12.10 9.64
CA ASN A 79 -8.85 12.05 11.03
C ASN A 79 -9.93 10.98 11.28
N ARG A 80 -10.66 10.54 10.26
CA ARG A 80 -11.66 9.46 10.37
C ARG A 80 -11.03 8.08 10.61
N LEU A 81 -9.72 7.96 10.45
CA LEU A 81 -8.96 6.73 10.70
C LEU A 81 -8.49 6.64 12.16
N LEU A 82 -8.49 7.75 12.91
CA LEU A 82 -8.03 7.79 14.30
C LEU A 82 -8.84 6.83 15.19
N GLY A 83 -8.11 6.16 16.09
CA GLY A 83 -8.70 5.15 17.00
C GLY A 83 -9.04 3.83 16.31
N ARG A 84 -8.67 3.66 15.03
CA ARG A 84 -8.80 2.42 14.28
C ARG A 84 -7.43 1.92 13.87
N GLU A 85 -7.36 0.63 13.55
CA GLU A 85 -6.13 -0.04 13.17
C GLU A 85 -6.24 -0.68 11.79
N CYS A 86 -5.17 -0.57 11.01
CA CYS A 86 -5.00 -1.20 9.71
C CYS A 86 -3.62 -1.85 9.60
N ASP A 87 -3.54 -2.87 8.74
CA ASP A 87 -2.32 -3.63 8.48
C ASP A 87 -1.61 -3.12 7.22
N VAL A 88 -2.34 -2.42 6.34
CA VAL A 88 -1.78 -1.75 5.16
C VAL A 88 -2.46 -0.38 5.00
N LEU A 89 -1.66 0.66 4.83
CA LEU A 89 -2.12 2.01 4.55
C LEU A 89 -1.65 2.44 3.16
N LEU A 90 -2.60 2.77 2.28
CA LEU A 90 -2.33 3.43 1.01
C LEU A 90 -2.65 4.92 1.10
N PHE A 91 -1.67 5.77 0.86
CA PHE A 91 -1.84 7.22 0.84
C PHE A 91 -1.57 7.76 -0.56
N ASP A 92 -2.60 8.23 -1.26
CA ASP A 92 -2.50 8.76 -2.61
C ASP A 92 -2.03 10.23 -2.59
N ALA A 93 -0.72 10.43 -2.69
CA ALA A 93 -0.10 11.75 -2.74
C ALA A 93 0.06 12.33 -4.16
N ARG A 94 -0.56 11.73 -5.19
CA ARG A 94 -0.30 12.10 -6.60
C ARG A 94 -0.75 13.52 -6.96
N LYS A 95 -1.87 13.98 -6.39
CA LYS A 95 -2.45 15.30 -6.67
C LYS A 95 -2.18 16.32 -5.56
N GLU A 96 -2.41 15.91 -4.32
CA GLU A 96 -2.31 16.74 -3.14
C GLU A 96 -1.69 15.94 -2.00
N PHE A 97 -1.08 16.64 -1.03
CA PHE A 97 -0.57 16.03 0.19
C PHE A 97 -1.01 16.87 1.39
N ASP A 98 -1.86 16.30 2.24
CA ASP A 98 -2.22 16.91 3.53
C ASP A 98 -1.44 16.24 4.67
N ALA A 99 -0.51 16.99 5.27
CA ALA A 99 0.34 16.49 6.36
C ALA A 99 -0.46 16.05 7.59
N ASN A 100 -1.61 16.70 7.86
CA ASN A 100 -2.45 16.35 9.00
C ASN A 100 -3.13 15.00 8.76
N SER A 101 -3.73 14.81 7.58
CA SER A 101 -4.34 13.53 7.22
C SER A 101 -3.32 12.40 7.10
N PHE A 102 -2.11 12.67 6.59
CA PHE A 102 -1.02 11.70 6.58
C PHE A 102 -0.62 11.27 7.99
N THR A 103 -0.41 12.23 8.89
CA THR A 103 -0.06 11.95 10.29
C THR A 103 -1.17 11.15 11.00
N ALA A 104 -2.43 11.52 10.79
CA ALA A 104 -3.57 10.79 11.35
C ALA A 104 -3.65 9.35 10.82
N ALA A 105 -3.46 9.16 9.52
CA ALA A 105 -3.52 7.86 8.87
C ALA A 105 -2.38 6.94 9.32
N ILE A 106 -1.15 7.44 9.43
CA ILE A 106 -0.01 6.67 9.96
C ILE A 106 -0.24 6.25 11.42
N GLY A 107 -0.95 7.06 12.21
CA GLY A 107 -1.34 6.72 13.57
C GLY A 107 -2.22 5.46 13.65
N SER A 108 -2.90 5.10 12.56
CA SER A 108 -3.74 3.91 12.44
C SER A 108 -2.98 2.67 11.95
N LEU A 109 -1.72 2.80 11.52
CA LEU A 109 -0.93 1.68 11.04
C LEU A 109 -0.31 0.92 12.22
N VAL A 110 -0.57 -0.39 12.30
CA VAL A 110 -0.09 -1.24 13.39
C VAL A 110 1.43 -1.47 13.34
N GLY A 111 2.01 -1.93 14.44
CA GLY A 111 3.36 -2.51 14.42
C GLY A 111 3.38 -3.71 13.47
N GLY A 112 4.20 -3.63 12.42
CA GLY A 112 4.28 -4.64 11.37
C GLY A 112 3.53 -4.34 10.07
N GLY A 113 2.91 -3.16 9.98
CA GLY A 113 2.30 -2.66 8.74
C GLY A 113 3.24 -1.89 7.80
#